data_AF-A0A497M1A7-F1
#
_entry.id   AF-A0A497M1A7-F1
#
_cell.length_a   1.000
_cell.length_b   1.000
_cell.length_c   1.000
_cell.angle_alpha   90.00
_cell.angle_beta   90.00
_cell.angle_gamma   90.00
#
_symmetry.space_group_name_H-M   'P 1'
#
loop_
_entity.id
_entity.type
_entity.pdbx_description
1 polymer ?
#
loop_
_entity_poly.entity_id
_entity_poly.type
_entity_poly.pdbx_seq_one_letter_code
_entity_poly.pdbx_strand_id
1 'polypeptide(L)'
;MGGVRVEAVPHDLFKIIDWRRHDRPELVRRELPDSVKGKYKVPCKRIDGKEDLRPLERVIERHHSVKAFWSRMWSYADRLSTIAARFRLEYDYWYLKGGDPFFFRVYGDIKEWSADERRETLNKIMEALARYADKAEEHDSAFELVNELLADFPADSRFPFTSLKTHHWLTQAIYNSRVFWNKMSRAVLSGEDVNFDVFYMIRIAIAEPEFHRLRELRSFIDLRSKIIEIAKERLYEWLPLQVGDDLYLICLSRAELHEIMNTLAAIGFGFDLDVYEWRIKREERATRPDGSIEKIYLVERVDLNTYSIGVHEEFEYSPEKVAEYTEILEGGYDYIAWVYLKPRGDMEFIARKFLENGERELKRRYGDRRVKLKEPVREPAENFLSPELALSIAEGYDNFLTDCEKALSEAGFEAATAFKSFNRTVFISGVKVLPDAYKIYSMLAEKKAYLHIPSTLIVAETKPKYPFWHILELIGSVNTDSLIFVVGEKMVKLTDDDIRLLREVVPELRSVSRSQFGELITSSRRAGLEELKLIIEGKSADGKIPYRASKKLCELVDKLSKRHKGDELRSVLWRCLKMLEPFTRRERRR
;
A
#
# COMPACT_ATOMS: atom_id res chain seq x y z
N MET A 1 7.70 -12.46 -6.47
CA MET A 1 6.51 -12.44 -5.59
C MET A 1 6.96 -11.75 -4.31
N GLY A 2 6.52 -10.51 -4.08
CA GLY A 2 6.99 -9.66 -2.98
C GLY A 2 5.82 -9.07 -2.19
N GLY A 3 4.82 -9.88 -1.89
CA GLY A 3 3.67 -9.49 -1.07
C GLY A 3 3.94 -9.69 0.43
N VAL A 4 3.14 -9.02 1.24
CA VAL A 4 3.13 -9.14 2.72
C VAL A 4 2.86 -10.59 3.12
N ARG A 5 3.76 -11.27 3.82
CA ARG A 5 3.57 -12.68 4.19
C ARG A 5 2.83 -12.81 5.51
N VAL A 6 1.78 -13.64 5.54
CA VAL A 6 0.95 -13.86 6.74
C VAL A 6 0.83 -15.34 7.04
N GLU A 7 1.55 -15.82 8.05
CA GLU A 7 1.49 -17.20 8.55
C GLU A 7 0.35 -17.46 9.57
N ALA A 8 -0.53 -16.48 9.78
CA ALA A 8 -1.60 -16.58 10.77
C ALA A 8 -2.59 -17.70 10.45
N VAL A 9 -3.14 -18.33 11.49
CA VAL A 9 -4.08 -19.43 11.35
C VAL A 9 -5.34 -18.94 10.60
N PRO A 10 -5.69 -19.56 9.45
CA PRO A 10 -6.83 -19.15 8.63
C PRO A 10 -8.14 -19.69 9.22
N HIS A 11 -8.47 -19.25 10.44
CA HIS A 11 -9.60 -19.72 11.24
C HIS A 11 -10.97 -19.46 10.57
N ASP A 12 -11.00 -18.54 9.61
CA ASP A 12 -12.19 -18.05 8.92
C ASP A 12 -12.27 -18.53 7.46
N LEU A 13 -11.42 -19.48 7.04
CA LEU A 13 -11.22 -19.84 5.64
C LEU A 13 -12.51 -20.21 4.88
N PHE A 14 -13.50 -20.81 5.56
CA PHE A 14 -14.73 -21.25 4.92
C PHE A 14 -15.75 -20.13 4.68
N LYS A 15 -15.45 -18.87 5.07
CA LYS A 15 -16.23 -17.69 4.67
C LYS A 15 -16.31 -17.57 3.15
N ILE A 16 -15.32 -18.10 2.42
CA ILE A 16 -15.33 -18.19 0.95
C ILE A 16 -16.50 -19.00 0.40
N ILE A 17 -16.99 -20.00 1.13
CA ILE A 17 -18.11 -20.85 0.71
C ILE A 17 -19.43 -20.41 1.34
N ASP A 18 -19.46 -20.31 2.67
CA ASP A 18 -20.66 -19.93 3.41
C ASP A 18 -20.30 -18.91 4.48
N TRP A 19 -20.50 -17.65 4.13
CA TRP A 19 -20.21 -16.50 4.99
C TRP A 19 -20.71 -16.65 6.43
N ARG A 20 -21.96 -17.07 6.63
CA ARG A 20 -22.60 -17.05 7.97
C ARG A 20 -22.38 -18.33 8.75
N ARG A 21 -22.08 -19.43 8.06
CA ARG A 21 -21.99 -20.78 8.63
C ARG A 21 -20.62 -21.40 8.42
N HIS A 22 -19.60 -20.57 8.17
CA HIS A 22 -18.22 -20.99 7.91
C HIS A 22 -17.64 -21.85 9.04
N ASP A 23 -18.10 -21.65 10.27
CA ASP A 23 -17.68 -22.35 11.48
C ASP A 23 -18.50 -23.62 11.78
N ARG A 24 -19.49 -24.00 10.94
CA ARG A 24 -20.33 -25.17 11.22
C ARG A 24 -19.56 -26.49 11.05
N PRO A 25 -19.63 -27.42 12.01
CA PRO A 25 -18.98 -28.74 11.90
C PRO A 25 -19.40 -29.55 10.67
N GLU A 26 -20.63 -29.36 10.15
CA GLU A 26 -21.07 -30.03 8.93
C GLU A 26 -20.31 -29.51 7.70
N LEU A 27 -20.08 -28.20 7.63
CA LEU A 27 -19.35 -27.58 6.54
C LEU A 27 -17.87 -27.97 6.59
N VAL A 28 -17.25 -27.83 7.76
CA VAL A 28 -15.83 -28.17 7.97
C VAL A 28 -15.58 -29.64 7.62
N ARG A 29 -16.44 -30.57 8.05
CA ARG A 29 -16.30 -32.00 7.72
C ARG A 29 -16.45 -32.30 6.24
N ARG A 30 -17.33 -31.56 5.55
CA ARG A 30 -17.63 -31.73 4.12
C ARG A 30 -16.50 -31.21 3.24
N GLU A 31 -15.97 -30.03 3.57
CA GLU A 31 -15.04 -29.31 2.70
C GLU A 31 -13.57 -29.60 3.02
N LEU A 32 -13.23 -29.94 4.28
CA LEU A 32 -11.86 -30.32 4.63
C LEU A 32 -11.62 -31.80 4.31
N PRO A 33 -10.63 -32.16 3.47
CA PRO A 33 -10.36 -33.54 3.12
C PRO A 33 -9.71 -34.32 4.27
N ASP A 34 -9.90 -35.64 4.28
CA ASP A 34 -9.34 -36.52 5.33
C ASP A 34 -7.80 -36.54 5.35
N SER A 35 -7.15 -36.21 4.22
CA SER A 35 -5.71 -36.03 4.14
C SER A 35 -5.18 -34.84 4.96
N VAL A 36 -6.04 -33.86 5.27
CA VAL A 36 -5.68 -32.63 6.02
C VAL A 36 -6.15 -32.68 7.47
N LYS A 37 -7.28 -33.35 7.74
CA LYS A 37 -7.88 -33.42 9.08
C LYS A 37 -6.88 -33.90 10.13
N GLY A 38 -6.78 -33.16 11.23
CA GLY A 38 -5.93 -33.51 12.36
C GLY A 38 -4.42 -33.35 12.13
N LYS A 39 -3.97 -32.98 10.93
CA LYS A 39 -2.55 -32.86 10.58
C LYS A 39 -1.95 -31.56 11.11
N TYR A 40 -2.62 -30.45 10.88
CA TYR A 40 -2.21 -29.13 11.33
C TYR A 40 -2.50 -28.94 12.83
N LYS A 41 -1.45 -28.69 13.62
CA LYS A 41 -1.53 -28.52 15.09
C LYS A 41 -1.31 -27.06 15.46
N VAL A 42 -2.39 -26.38 15.84
CA VAL A 42 -2.37 -24.98 16.26
C VAL A 42 -2.11 -24.90 17.77
N PRO A 43 -1.06 -24.17 18.22
CA PRO A 43 -0.82 -23.90 19.63
C PRO A 43 -1.94 -23.07 20.24
N CYS A 44 -2.56 -23.59 21.31
CA CYS A 44 -3.57 -22.87 22.07
C CYS A 44 -3.17 -22.76 23.54
N LYS A 45 -3.16 -21.54 24.11
CA LYS A 45 -2.84 -21.33 25.53
C LYS A 45 -4.00 -21.75 26.43
N ARG A 46 -3.68 -22.51 27.48
CA ARG A 46 -4.57 -22.84 28.60
C ARG A 46 -4.55 -21.73 29.65
N ILE A 47 -5.46 -21.82 30.63
CA ILE A 47 -5.55 -20.85 31.73
C ILE A 47 -4.33 -20.89 32.67
N ASP A 48 -3.59 -22.00 32.71
CA ASP A 48 -2.33 -22.17 33.44
C ASP A 48 -1.10 -21.76 32.61
N GLY A 49 -1.31 -21.24 31.40
CA GLY A 49 -0.26 -20.76 30.50
C GLY A 49 0.39 -21.86 29.66
N LYS A 50 0.08 -23.14 29.93
CA LYS A 50 0.59 -24.26 29.14
C LYS A 50 -0.06 -24.29 27.76
N GLU A 51 0.73 -24.68 26.76
CA GLU A 51 0.24 -24.86 25.41
C GLU A 51 -0.48 -26.21 25.25
N ASP A 52 -1.53 -26.18 24.46
CA ASP A 52 -2.37 -27.32 24.10
C ASP A 52 -2.59 -27.29 22.59
N LEU A 53 -2.13 -28.31 21.90
CA LEU A 53 -2.17 -28.37 20.44
C LEU A 53 -3.57 -28.78 19.97
N ARG A 54 -4.26 -27.86 19.27
CA ARG A 54 -5.59 -28.09 18.71
C ARG A 54 -5.49 -28.31 17.20
N PRO A 55 -6.22 -29.28 16.64
CA PRO A 55 -6.21 -29.43 15.20
C PRO A 55 -6.92 -28.25 14.52
N LEU A 56 -6.48 -27.86 13.33
CA LEU A 56 -7.02 -26.70 12.58
C LEU A 56 -8.54 -26.71 12.48
N GLU A 57 -9.15 -27.86 12.15
CA GLU A 57 -10.61 -27.98 12.04
C GLU A 57 -11.34 -27.60 13.34
N ARG A 58 -10.73 -27.87 14.50
CA ARG A 58 -11.32 -27.50 15.79
C ARG A 58 -11.23 -26.02 16.06
N VAL A 59 -10.17 -25.35 15.61
CA VAL A 59 -10.03 -23.89 15.73
C VAL A 59 -11.10 -23.24 14.88
N ILE A 60 -11.25 -23.65 13.62
CA ILE A 60 -12.30 -23.16 12.70
C ILE A 60 -13.69 -23.36 13.31
N GLU A 61 -14.02 -24.57 13.79
CA GLU A 61 -15.35 -24.89 14.35
C GLU A 61 -15.71 -24.09 15.62
N ARG A 62 -14.72 -23.57 16.35
CA ARG A 62 -14.93 -23.07 17.72
C ARG A 62 -14.37 -21.69 17.97
N HIS A 63 -13.81 -21.00 16.99
CA HIS A 63 -13.27 -19.66 17.21
C HIS A 63 -14.35 -18.68 17.71
N HIS A 64 -15.64 -18.87 17.39
CA HIS A 64 -16.74 -18.10 17.99
C HIS A 64 -17.27 -18.61 19.34
N SER A 65 -16.72 -19.71 19.88
CA SER A 65 -17.24 -20.39 21.05
C SER A 65 -16.65 -19.88 22.37
N VAL A 66 -17.50 -19.47 23.30
CA VAL A 66 -17.09 -19.02 24.64
C VAL A 66 -17.03 -20.15 25.70
N LYS A 67 -17.20 -21.41 25.30
CA LYS A 67 -17.31 -22.56 26.22
C LYS A 67 -16.00 -22.97 26.88
N ALA A 68 -14.94 -23.18 26.11
CA ALA A 68 -13.61 -23.52 26.62
C ALA A 68 -12.74 -22.27 26.70
N PHE A 69 -11.73 -22.27 27.59
CA PHE A 69 -10.84 -21.12 27.74
C PHE A 69 -10.15 -20.73 26.42
N TRP A 70 -9.52 -21.69 25.75
CA TRP A 70 -8.82 -21.43 24.50
C TRP A 70 -9.76 -20.93 23.38
N SER A 71 -10.98 -21.46 23.29
CA SER A 71 -11.94 -21.04 22.26
C SER A 71 -12.51 -19.67 22.57
N ARG A 72 -12.67 -19.35 23.87
CA ARG A 72 -13.06 -18.03 24.35
C ARG A 72 -11.99 -17.00 24.01
N MET A 73 -10.71 -17.34 24.16
CA MET A 73 -9.59 -16.49 23.74
C MET A 73 -9.69 -16.13 22.25
N TRP A 74 -9.87 -17.13 21.38
CA TRP A 74 -10.10 -16.89 19.95
C TRP A 74 -11.32 -15.99 19.70
N SER A 75 -12.45 -16.26 20.36
CA SER A 75 -13.67 -15.46 20.16
C SER A 75 -13.52 -14.01 20.57
N TYR A 76 -12.73 -13.74 21.62
CA TYR A 76 -12.47 -12.37 22.05
C TYR A 76 -11.45 -11.70 21.13
N ALA A 77 -10.40 -12.40 20.71
CA ALA A 77 -9.41 -11.88 19.76
C ALA A 77 -10.05 -11.51 18.41
N ASP A 78 -10.90 -12.38 17.87
CA ASP A 78 -11.70 -12.13 16.65
C ASP A 78 -12.63 -10.91 16.78
N ARG A 79 -13.30 -10.76 17.93
CA ARG A 79 -14.12 -9.57 18.18
C ARG A 79 -13.28 -8.31 18.37
N LEU A 80 -12.09 -8.43 18.94
CA LEU A 80 -11.18 -7.31 19.11
C LEU A 80 -10.53 -6.90 17.78
N SER A 81 -10.19 -7.83 16.89
CA SER A 81 -9.64 -7.47 15.57
C SER A 81 -10.65 -6.64 14.77
N THR A 82 -11.95 -6.94 14.91
CA THR A 82 -13.02 -6.16 14.27
C THR A 82 -13.38 -4.82 14.95
N ILE A 83 -12.73 -4.42 16.06
CA ILE A 83 -13.04 -3.24 16.91
C ILE A 83 -13.46 -1.99 16.13
N ALA A 84 -12.75 -1.68 15.05
CA ALA A 84 -12.89 -0.40 14.37
C ALA A 84 -13.42 -0.51 12.92
N ALA A 85 -13.48 -1.71 12.33
CA ALA A 85 -14.26 -1.93 11.10
C ALA A 85 -15.77 -1.67 11.34
N ARG A 86 -16.21 -1.82 12.60
CA ARG A 86 -17.61 -1.61 13.01
C ARG A 86 -18.02 -0.13 13.14
N PHE A 87 -17.09 0.80 12.95
CA PHE A 87 -17.30 2.24 13.17
C PHE A 87 -18.11 2.94 12.07
N ARG A 88 -18.32 2.25 10.94
CA ARG A 88 -19.16 2.72 9.83
C ARG A 88 -20.03 1.60 9.24
N LEU A 89 -20.78 0.92 10.11
CA LEU A 89 -21.75 -0.10 9.72
C LEU A 89 -23.07 0.55 9.36
N GLU A 90 -23.23 0.94 8.11
CA GLU A 90 -24.49 1.47 7.61
C GLU A 90 -25.29 0.46 6.81
N TYR A 91 -24.60 -0.41 6.07
CA TYR A 91 -25.21 -1.33 5.12
C TYR A 91 -24.65 -2.75 5.28
N ASP A 92 -25.49 -3.72 4.95
CA ASP A 92 -25.04 -4.99 4.41
C ASP A 92 -25.01 -4.87 2.88
N TYR A 93 -23.89 -5.27 2.26
CA TYR A 93 -23.62 -4.98 0.85
C TYR A 93 -24.06 -6.09 -0.10
N TRP A 94 -24.06 -7.35 0.33
CA TRP A 94 -24.37 -8.48 -0.55
C TRP A 94 -25.13 -9.62 0.11
N TYR A 95 -24.94 -9.86 1.40
CA TYR A 95 -25.39 -11.08 2.04
C TYR A 95 -26.92 -11.14 2.15
N LEU A 96 -27.58 -10.06 2.59
CA LEU A 96 -29.02 -10.06 2.84
C LEU A 96 -29.88 -10.16 1.57
N LYS A 97 -29.36 -9.70 0.43
CA LYS A 97 -30.02 -9.83 -0.88
C LYS A 97 -29.52 -11.02 -1.71
N GLY A 98 -28.63 -11.85 -1.16
CA GLY A 98 -28.13 -13.06 -1.80
C GLY A 98 -27.30 -12.80 -3.06
N GLY A 99 -26.35 -11.86 -3.00
CA GLY A 99 -25.42 -11.59 -4.09
C GLY A 99 -23.99 -12.06 -3.81
N ASP A 100 -23.15 -12.05 -4.84
CA ASP A 100 -21.74 -12.45 -4.74
C ASP A 100 -20.93 -11.49 -3.84
N PRO A 101 -20.04 -12.01 -2.97
CA PRO A 101 -19.12 -11.19 -2.20
C PRO A 101 -18.22 -10.35 -3.11
N PHE A 102 -17.78 -9.21 -2.60
CA PHE A 102 -16.80 -8.39 -3.30
C PHE A 102 -15.88 -7.66 -2.31
N PHE A 103 -14.68 -7.34 -2.77
CA PHE A 103 -13.67 -6.62 -2.02
C PHE A 103 -13.28 -5.33 -2.74
N PHE A 104 -13.38 -4.21 -2.03
CA PHE A 104 -12.95 -2.91 -2.51
C PHE A 104 -11.46 -2.75 -2.24
N ARG A 105 -10.65 -3.00 -3.26
CA ARG A 105 -9.19 -2.91 -3.17
C ARG A 105 -8.73 -1.47 -3.02
N VAL A 106 -7.62 -1.27 -2.33
CA VAL A 106 -6.90 0.02 -2.28
C VAL A 106 -6.26 0.34 -3.62
N TYR A 107 -5.79 -0.68 -4.33
CA TYR A 107 -5.21 -0.58 -5.66
C TYR A 107 -5.83 -1.61 -6.61
N GLY A 108 -6.29 -1.16 -7.77
CA GLY A 108 -6.98 -1.96 -8.77
C GLY A 108 -8.51 -1.77 -8.77
N ASP A 109 -9.22 -2.57 -9.56
CA ASP A 109 -10.69 -2.56 -9.56
C ASP A 109 -11.28 -3.42 -8.42
N ILE A 110 -12.57 -3.25 -8.14
CA ILE A 110 -13.32 -4.06 -7.18
C ILE A 110 -13.26 -5.54 -7.59
N LYS A 111 -12.85 -6.41 -6.66
CA LYS A 111 -12.80 -7.86 -6.91
C LYS A 111 -14.14 -8.49 -6.50
N GLU A 112 -14.94 -8.88 -7.50
CA GLU A 112 -16.11 -9.73 -7.28
C GLU A 112 -15.72 -11.22 -7.22
N TRP A 113 -16.49 -11.99 -6.45
CA TRP A 113 -16.24 -13.40 -6.17
C TRP A 113 -17.44 -14.26 -6.53
N SER A 114 -17.49 -14.71 -7.78
CA SER A 114 -18.52 -15.64 -8.25
C SER A 114 -18.46 -16.97 -7.50
N ALA A 115 -19.55 -17.73 -7.52
CA ALA A 115 -19.60 -19.06 -6.91
C ALA A 115 -18.50 -20.01 -7.44
N ASP A 116 -18.22 -19.95 -8.74
CA ASP A 116 -17.20 -20.78 -9.39
C ASP A 116 -15.78 -20.39 -8.95
N GLU A 117 -15.46 -19.09 -8.94
CA GLU A 117 -14.15 -18.61 -8.45
C GLU A 117 -13.92 -18.95 -6.98
N ARG A 118 -14.96 -18.84 -6.15
CA ARG A 118 -14.91 -19.22 -4.73
C ARG A 118 -14.62 -20.71 -4.56
N ARG A 119 -15.22 -21.56 -5.41
CA ARG A 119 -14.98 -23.01 -5.40
C ARG A 119 -13.57 -23.35 -5.91
N GLU A 120 -13.13 -22.73 -7.00
CA GLU A 120 -11.79 -22.94 -7.55
C GLU A 120 -10.71 -22.54 -6.53
N THR A 121 -10.90 -21.40 -5.86
CA THR A 121 -9.97 -20.92 -4.83
C THR A 121 -9.97 -21.83 -3.62
N LEU A 122 -11.12 -22.33 -3.17
CA LEU A 122 -11.16 -23.34 -2.11
C LEU A 122 -10.37 -24.59 -2.49
N ASN A 123 -10.50 -25.08 -3.73
CA ASN A 123 -9.74 -26.26 -4.18
C ASN A 123 -8.22 -25.99 -4.11
N LYS A 124 -7.76 -24.81 -4.54
CA LYS A 124 -6.34 -24.40 -4.39
C LYS A 124 -5.89 -24.34 -2.94
N ILE A 125 -6.74 -23.84 -2.04
CA ILE A 125 -6.49 -23.83 -0.58
C ILE A 125 -6.34 -25.27 -0.07
N MET A 126 -7.24 -26.17 -0.45
CA MET A 126 -7.18 -27.57 -0.02
C MET A 126 -5.95 -28.29 -0.59
N GLU A 127 -5.55 -28.00 -1.83
CA GLU A 127 -4.31 -28.51 -2.43
C GLU A 127 -3.06 -28.01 -1.69
N ALA A 128 -3.03 -26.73 -1.32
CA ALA A 128 -1.95 -26.17 -0.51
C ALA A 128 -1.88 -26.87 0.86
N LEU A 129 -3.00 -27.01 1.56
CA LEU A 129 -3.04 -27.70 2.84
C LEU A 129 -2.67 -29.18 2.72
N ALA A 130 -3.10 -29.88 1.66
CA ALA A 130 -2.74 -31.28 1.46
C ALA A 130 -1.24 -31.46 1.19
N ARG A 131 -0.62 -30.53 0.44
CA ARG A 131 0.81 -30.56 0.09
C ARG A 131 1.73 -30.57 1.30
N TYR A 132 1.39 -29.83 2.35
CA TYR A 132 2.22 -29.68 3.56
C TYR A 132 1.69 -30.47 4.77
N ALA A 133 0.62 -31.26 4.61
CA ALA A 133 -0.06 -31.89 5.73
C ALA A 133 0.87 -32.77 6.59
N ASP A 134 1.76 -33.53 5.94
CA ASP A 134 2.71 -34.43 6.61
C ASP A 134 4.07 -33.77 6.94
N LYS A 135 4.19 -32.44 6.78
CA LYS A 135 5.43 -31.68 6.98
C LYS A 135 5.24 -30.60 8.06
N ALA A 136 5.32 -30.99 9.32
CA ALA A 136 4.98 -30.13 10.45
C ALA A 136 5.79 -28.81 10.47
N GLU A 137 7.05 -28.88 10.09
CA GLU A 137 7.98 -27.75 9.98
C GLU A 137 7.66 -26.77 8.83
N GLU A 138 6.81 -27.17 7.87
CA GLU A 138 6.37 -26.33 6.75
C GLU A 138 4.90 -25.89 6.89
N HIS A 139 4.26 -26.09 8.05
CA HIS A 139 2.85 -25.70 8.25
C HIS A 139 2.61 -24.19 8.12
N ASP A 140 3.56 -23.37 8.57
CA ASP A 140 3.47 -21.91 8.45
C ASP A 140 3.50 -21.48 6.97
N SER A 141 4.27 -22.18 6.12
CA SER A 141 4.27 -21.97 4.67
C SER A 141 2.92 -22.31 4.02
N ALA A 142 2.20 -23.30 4.56
CA ALA A 142 0.84 -23.59 4.11
C ALA A 142 -0.12 -22.46 4.47
N PHE A 143 -0.05 -21.93 5.69
CA PHE A 143 -0.88 -20.80 6.11
C PHE A 143 -0.57 -19.53 5.34
N GLU A 144 0.71 -19.25 5.06
CA GLU A 144 1.12 -18.16 4.16
C GLU A 144 0.41 -18.26 2.81
N LEU A 145 0.49 -19.41 2.14
CA LEU A 145 -0.16 -19.62 0.84
C LEU A 145 -1.69 -19.50 0.90
N VAL A 146 -2.32 -20.01 1.97
CA VAL A 146 -3.77 -19.89 2.15
C VAL A 146 -4.18 -18.43 2.34
N ASN A 147 -3.43 -17.67 3.14
CA ASN A 147 -3.71 -16.26 3.36
C ASN A 147 -3.49 -15.42 2.09
N GLU A 148 -2.48 -15.73 1.27
CA GLU A 148 -2.32 -15.10 -0.05
C GLU A 148 -3.52 -15.34 -0.96
N LEU A 149 -4.07 -16.56 -0.98
CA LEU A 149 -5.28 -16.88 -1.75
C LEU A 149 -6.53 -16.14 -1.24
N LEU A 150 -6.52 -15.70 0.02
CA LEU A 150 -7.61 -14.98 0.69
C LEU A 150 -7.35 -13.46 0.80
N ALA A 151 -6.25 -12.95 0.23
CA ALA A 151 -5.84 -11.55 0.36
C ALA A 151 -6.85 -10.54 -0.20
N ASP A 152 -7.71 -10.97 -1.13
CA ASP A 152 -8.76 -10.15 -1.74
C ASP A 152 -10.18 -10.63 -1.41
N PHE A 153 -10.34 -11.58 -0.47
CA PHE A 153 -11.66 -11.97 0.00
C PHE A 153 -12.05 -11.10 1.20
N PRO A 154 -13.25 -10.47 1.21
CA PRO A 154 -13.62 -9.53 2.26
C PRO A 154 -13.81 -10.20 3.62
N ALA A 155 -13.40 -9.52 4.70
CA ALA A 155 -13.53 -9.99 6.08
C ALA A 155 -14.88 -9.68 6.75
N ASP A 156 -15.72 -8.82 6.14
CA ASP A 156 -17.11 -8.61 6.59
C ASP A 156 -18.04 -8.22 5.42
N SER A 157 -19.27 -8.78 5.37
CA SER A 157 -20.32 -8.38 4.41
C SER A 157 -20.81 -6.95 4.53
N ARG A 158 -20.53 -6.32 5.67
CA ARG A 158 -20.89 -4.96 6.00
C ARG A 158 -19.72 -3.98 5.85
N PHE A 159 -18.50 -4.51 5.64
CA PHE A 159 -17.28 -3.71 5.54
C PHE A 159 -16.29 -4.34 4.53
N PRO A 160 -16.55 -4.22 3.21
CA PRO A 160 -15.72 -4.83 2.14
C PRO A 160 -14.38 -4.13 1.89
N PHE A 161 -13.80 -3.49 2.90
CA PHE A 161 -12.56 -2.72 2.80
C PHE A 161 -11.37 -3.40 3.48
N THR A 162 -11.61 -4.51 4.18
CA THR A 162 -10.59 -5.32 4.85
C THR A 162 -10.65 -6.76 4.36
N SER A 163 -9.49 -7.39 4.22
CA SER A 163 -9.36 -8.75 3.70
C SER A 163 -9.31 -9.78 4.81
N LEU A 164 -9.62 -11.04 4.49
CA LEU A 164 -9.47 -12.13 5.45
C LEU A 164 -8.01 -12.32 5.88
N LYS A 165 -7.05 -12.05 5.00
CA LYS A 165 -5.62 -12.11 5.33
C LYS A 165 -5.25 -11.14 6.47
N THR A 166 -5.64 -9.87 6.36
CA THR A 166 -5.34 -8.88 7.40
C THR A 166 -6.11 -9.17 8.68
N HIS A 167 -7.35 -9.64 8.56
CA HIS A 167 -8.15 -10.10 9.69
C HIS A 167 -7.49 -11.26 10.45
N HIS A 168 -7.04 -12.30 9.74
CA HIS A 168 -6.38 -13.46 10.33
C HIS A 168 -5.12 -13.06 11.10
N TRP A 169 -4.26 -12.22 10.51
CA TRP A 169 -3.07 -11.71 11.18
C TRP A 169 -3.42 -10.96 12.46
N LEU A 170 -4.36 -10.01 12.40
CA LEU A 170 -4.70 -9.18 13.54
C LEU A 170 -5.29 -10.02 14.67
N THR A 171 -6.19 -10.96 14.37
CA THR A 171 -6.74 -11.90 15.35
C THR A 171 -5.64 -12.72 16.02
N GLN A 172 -4.69 -13.26 15.24
CA GLN A 172 -3.56 -14.05 15.77
C GLN A 172 -2.63 -13.20 16.65
N ALA A 173 -2.30 -11.97 16.22
CA ALA A 173 -1.46 -11.06 17.00
C ALA A 173 -2.10 -10.72 18.35
N ILE A 174 -3.42 -10.49 18.38
CA ILE A 174 -4.16 -10.24 19.63
C ILE A 174 -4.14 -11.50 20.50
N TYR A 175 -4.44 -12.65 19.90
CA TYR A 175 -4.48 -13.94 20.59
C TYR A 175 -3.15 -14.27 21.29
N ASN A 176 -2.02 -13.95 20.65
CA ASN A 176 -0.69 -14.25 21.18
C ASN A 176 -0.22 -13.28 22.25
N SER A 177 -0.78 -12.06 22.33
CA SER A 177 -0.38 -11.04 23.31
C SER A 177 -0.44 -11.56 24.76
N ARG A 178 0.66 -11.32 25.49
CA ARG A 178 0.78 -11.65 26.92
C ARG A 178 -0.24 -10.87 27.75
N VAL A 179 -0.45 -9.60 27.41
CA VAL A 179 -1.43 -8.72 28.08
C VAL A 179 -2.85 -9.24 27.85
N PHE A 180 -3.16 -9.67 26.62
CA PHE A 180 -4.45 -10.29 26.29
C PHE A 180 -4.71 -11.51 27.18
N TRP A 181 -3.78 -12.47 27.20
CA TRP A 181 -3.89 -13.67 28.01
C TRP A 181 -4.05 -13.37 29.51
N ASN A 182 -3.28 -12.41 30.05
CA ASN A 182 -3.36 -12.00 31.45
C ASN A 182 -4.71 -11.40 31.82
N LYS A 183 -5.29 -10.55 30.96
CA LYS A 183 -6.62 -9.98 31.20
C LYS A 183 -7.71 -11.05 31.14
N MET A 184 -7.62 -11.93 30.15
CA MET A 184 -8.56 -13.04 29.97
C MET A 184 -8.52 -14.04 31.12
N SER A 185 -7.32 -14.45 31.57
CA SER A 185 -7.17 -15.39 32.68
C SER A 185 -7.71 -14.82 33.98
N ARG A 186 -7.39 -13.56 34.30
CA ARG A 186 -7.92 -12.87 35.50
C ARG A 186 -9.43 -12.79 35.50
N ALA A 187 -10.05 -12.33 34.41
CA ALA A 187 -11.50 -12.22 34.32
C ALA A 187 -12.21 -13.58 34.50
N VAL A 188 -11.64 -14.65 33.95
CA VAL A 188 -12.18 -16.01 34.13
C VAL A 188 -12.08 -16.48 35.58
N LEU A 189 -10.99 -16.14 36.28
CA LEU A 189 -10.77 -16.48 37.69
C LEU A 189 -11.60 -15.61 38.65
N SER A 190 -11.82 -14.33 38.33
CA SER A 190 -12.62 -13.40 39.13
C SER A 190 -14.13 -13.48 38.85
N GLY A 191 -14.53 -14.11 37.74
CA GLY A 191 -15.93 -14.14 37.30
C GLY A 191 -16.42 -12.81 36.72
N GLU A 192 -15.50 -11.91 36.37
CA GLU A 192 -15.80 -10.59 35.82
C GLU A 192 -15.86 -10.63 34.28
N ASP A 193 -16.55 -9.65 33.70
CA ASP A 193 -16.52 -9.46 32.25
C ASP A 193 -15.15 -8.90 31.83
N VAL A 194 -14.53 -9.53 30.83
CA VAL A 194 -13.24 -9.04 30.30
C VAL A 194 -13.46 -7.68 29.64
N ASN A 195 -12.63 -6.71 30.02
CA ASN A 195 -12.60 -5.39 29.41
C ASN A 195 -11.20 -5.02 28.89
N PHE A 196 -11.20 -4.35 27.75
CA PHE A 196 -10.02 -3.77 27.11
C PHE A 196 -10.38 -2.32 26.86
N ASP A 197 -9.71 -1.38 27.52
CA ASP A 197 -10.02 0.06 27.38
C ASP A 197 -9.16 0.75 26.34
N VAL A 198 -8.03 0.13 25.98
CA VAL A 198 -7.05 0.66 25.04
C VAL A 198 -6.55 -0.42 24.10
N PHE A 199 -6.29 -0.03 22.87
CA PHE A 199 -5.69 -0.82 21.82
C PHE A 199 -4.66 0.05 21.10
N TYR A 200 -3.49 -0.51 20.75
CA TYR A 200 -2.44 0.22 20.06
C TYR A 200 -2.04 -0.51 18.79
N MET A 201 -1.72 0.25 17.75
CA MET A 201 -1.04 -0.21 16.55
C MET A 201 0.16 0.69 16.34
N ILE A 202 1.31 0.06 16.17
CA ILE A 202 2.58 0.74 16.02
C ILE A 202 3.05 0.45 14.61
N ARG A 203 3.29 1.50 13.83
CA ARG A 203 4.08 1.42 12.60
C ARG A 203 5.50 1.85 12.95
N ILE A 204 6.47 1.03 12.59
CA ILE A 204 7.90 1.27 12.80
C ILE A 204 8.56 1.41 11.42
N ALA A 205 9.24 2.52 11.21
CA ALA A 205 10.05 2.78 10.02
C ALA A 205 11.50 3.10 10.44
N ILE A 206 12.47 2.85 9.56
CA ILE A 206 13.85 3.30 9.78
C ILE A 206 13.89 4.83 9.65
N ALA A 207 14.56 5.51 10.59
CA ALA A 207 14.65 6.96 10.60
C ALA A 207 15.51 7.49 9.43
N GLU A 208 15.05 8.56 8.78
CA GLU A 208 15.68 9.12 7.58
C GLU A 208 16.95 10.01 7.75
N PRO A 209 17.35 10.54 8.93
CA PRO A 209 18.52 11.42 9.06
C PRO A 209 19.89 10.81 8.67
N GLU A 210 19.96 9.55 8.24
CA GLU A 210 21.20 8.82 7.99
C GLU A 210 21.72 8.90 6.54
N PHE A 211 21.12 9.72 5.65
CA PHE A 211 21.33 9.63 4.18
C PHE A 211 22.18 10.74 3.53
N HIS A 212 23.15 11.31 4.25
CA HIS A 212 23.83 12.54 3.82
C HIS A 212 24.85 12.36 2.67
N ARG A 213 25.40 11.17 2.41
CA ARG A 213 26.42 10.97 1.35
C ARG A 213 26.05 9.87 0.35
N LEU A 214 26.37 10.11 -0.94
CA LEU A 214 26.19 9.15 -2.04
C LEU A 214 26.95 7.82 -1.83
N ARG A 215 28.00 7.83 -0.99
CA ARG A 215 28.78 6.64 -0.57
C ARG A 215 28.07 5.84 0.54
N GLU A 216 27.32 6.49 1.41
CA GLU A 216 26.44 5.84 2.40
C GLU A 216 25.24 5.21 1.69
N LEU A 217 24.71 5.91 0.67
CA LEU A 217 23.63 5.37 -0.16
C LEU A 217 24.02 4.01 -0.73
N ARG A 218 25.21 3.87 -1.35
CA ARG A 218 25.83 2.64 -1.95
C ARG A 218 25.88 1.40 -1.07
N SER A 219 25.63 1.56 0.22
CA SER A 219 25.77 0.52 1.23
C SER A 219 24.42 0.22 1.90
N PHE A 220 23.39 1.01 1.57
CA PHE A 220 22.20 1.16 2.39
C PHE A 220 21.12 0.10 2.13
N ILE A 221 20.96 -0.44 0.91
CA ILE A 221 19.91 -1.45 0.65
C ILE A 221 20.14 -2.70 1.51
N ASP A 222 21.37 -3.23 1.51
CA ASP A 222 21.73 -4.40 2.31
C ASP A 222 21.60 -4.09 3.81
N LEU A 223 22.03 -2.91 4.24
CA LEU A 223 21.92 -2.49 5.64
C LEU A 223 20.46 -2.35 6.08
N ARG A 224 19.62 -1.70 5.29
CA ARG A 224 18.18 -1.51 5.53
C ARG A 224 17.48 -2.84 5.68
N SER A 225 17.66 -3.77 4.73
CA SER A 225 17.05 -5.10 4.84
C SER A 225 17.56 -5.85 6.07
N LYS A 226 18.87 -5.76 6.40
CA LYS A 226 19.41 -6.32 7.65
C LYS A 226 18.79 -5.68 8.90
N ILE A 227 18.60 -4.35 8.94
CA ILE A 227 17.99 -3.64 10.08
C ILE A 227 16.55 -4.08 10.28
N ILE A 228 15.74 -4.15 9.21
CA ILE A 228 14.35 -4.60 9.31
C ILE A 228 14.27 -6.05 9.79
N GLU A 229 15.10 -6.96 9.25
CA GLU A 229 15.12 -8.35 9.72
C GLU A 229 15.56 -8.45 11.19
N ILE A 230 16.59 -7.73 11.63
CA ILE A 230 17.00 -7.69 13.03
C ILE A 230 15.86 -7.17 13.91
N ALA A 231 15.20 -6.08 13.52
CA ALA A 231 14.08 -5.53 14.27
C ALA A 231 12.91 -6.52 14.36
N LYS A 232 12.59 -7.19 13.25
CA LYS A 232 11.56 -8.22 13.17
C LYS A 232 11.86 -9.42 14.07
N GLU A 233 13.10 -9.91 14.07
CA GLU A 233 13.56 -10.99 14.95
C GLU A 233 13.48 -10.59 16.43
N ARG A 234 13.94 -9.38 16.78
CA ARG A 234 13.89 -8.85 18.15
C ARG A 234 12.47 -8.63 18.66
N LEU A 235 11.55 -8.35 17.75
CA LEU A 235 10.14 -8.10 18.05
C LEU A 235 9.25 -9.34 17.82
N TYR A 236 9.84 -10.51 17.56
CA TYR A 236 9.10 -11.73 17.18
C TYR A 236 7.95 -12.08 18.13
N GLU A 237 8.09 -11.84 19.44
CA GLU A 237 7.05 -12.11 20.43
C GLU A 237 5.73 -11.34 20.19
N TRP A 238 5.78 -10.21 19.49
CA TRP A 238 4.63 -9.39 19.15
C TRP A 238 4.12 -9.62 17.72
N LEU A 239 4.66 -10.62 17.01
CA LEU A 239 4.29 -11.00 15.64
C LEU A 239 4.32 -9.84 14.61
N PRO A 240 5.46 -9.18 14.40
CA PRO A 240 5.58 -8.06 13.45
C PRO A 240 5.14 -8.44 12.05
N LEU A 241 4.21 -7.67 11.49
CA LEU A 241 3.87 -7.73 10.08
C LEU A 241 4.76 -6.79 9.29
N GLN A 242 5.52 -7.34 8.34
CA GLN A 242 6.35 -6.54 7.46
C GLN A 242 5.58 -6.15 6.20
N VAL A 243 5.50 -4.86 5.93
CA VAL A 243 4.90 -4.30 4.71
C VAL A 243 5.92 -3.35 4.07
N GLY A 244 6.54 -3.79 2.97
CA GLY A 244 7.70 -3.12 2.42
C GLY A 244 8.84 -3.03 3.45
N ASP A 245 9.32 -1.83 3.71
CA ASP A 245 10.34 -1.51 4.70
C ASP A 245 9.75 -1.08 6.06
N ASP A 246 8.44 -1.24 6.28
CA ASP A 246 7.78 -0.92 7.56
C ASP A 246 7.41 -2.18 8.34
N LEU A 247 7.48 -2.11 9.67
CA LEU A 247 6.93 -3.13 10.57
C LEU A 247 5.67 -2.62 11.26
N TYR A 248 4.63 -3.45 11.29
CA TYR A 248 3.38 -3.20 11.99
C TYR A 248 3.23 -4.17 13.15
N LEU A 249 2.86 -3.63 14.31
CA LEU A 249 2.67 -4.36 15.55
C LEU A 249 1.41 -3.90 16.25
N ILE A 250 0.93 -4.72 17.16
CA ILE A 250 -0.12 -4.33 18.10
C ILE A 250 0.33 -4.50 19.54
N CYS A 251 -0.24 -3.69 20.42
CA CYS A 251 -0.14 -3.93 21.85
C CYS A 251 -1.43 -3.50 22.57
N LEU A 252 -1.68 -4.06 23.75
CA LEU A 252 -2.93 -3.85 24.51
C LEU A 252 -2.71 -3.10 25.82
N SER A 253 -1.52 -2.55 26.01
CA SER A 253 -1.20 -1.68 27.15
C SER A 253 -0.03 -0.74 26.84
N ARG A 254 0.01 0.39 27.54
CA ARG A 254 1.13 1.32 27.48
C ARG A 254 2.46 0.72 27.99
N ALA A 255 2.40 -0.22 28.95
CA ALA A 255 3.59 -0.91 29.43
C ALA A 255 4.24 -1.76 28.32
N GLU A 256 3.42 -2.48 27.55
CA GLU A 256 3.87 -3.28 26.40
C GLU A 256 4.44 -2.37 25.28
N LEU A 257 3.84 -1.20 25.04
CA LEU A 257 4.42 -0.18 24.15
C LEU A 257 5.84 0.25 24.58
N HIS A 258 6.03 0.53 25.88
CA HIS A 258 7.35 0.91 26.40
C HIS A 258 8.37 -0.25 26.28
N GLU A 259 7.95 -1.50 26.46
CA GLU A 259 8.81 -2.68 26.24
C GLU A 259 9.28 -2.75 24.77
N ILE A 260 8.38 -2.52 23.81
CA ILE A 260 8.69 -2.47 22.37
C ILE A 260 9.70 -1.34 22.07
N MET A 261 9.43 -0.13 22.56
CA MET A 261 10.33 1.02 22.36
C MET A 261 11.73 0.77 22.94
N ASN A 262 11.83 0.18 24.13
CA ASN A 262 13.12 -0.18 24.74
C ASN A 262 13.85 -1.25 23.94
N THR A 263 13.12 -2.23 23.41
CA THR A 263 13.68 -3.30 22.56
C THR A 263 14.28 -2.71 21.29
N LEU A 264 13.57 -1.80 20.63
CA LEU A 264 14.05 -1.09 19.43
C LEU A 264 15.26 -0.20 19.73
N ALA A 265 15.22 0.57 20.81
CA ALA A 265 16.35 1.41 21.23
C ALA A 265 17.63 0.59 21.48
N ALA A 266 17.49 -0.65 21.99
CA ALA A 266 18.60 -1.56 22.24
C ALA A 266 19.22 -2.17 20.97
N ILE A 267 18.57 -2.06 19.80
CA ILE A 267 19.14 -2.51 18.52
C ILE A 267 20.30 -1.61 18.11
N GLY A 268 20.27 -0.33 18.50
CA GLY A 268 21.30 0.64 18.18
C GLY A 268 21.10 1.37 16.85
N PHE A 269 19.93 1.29 16.22
CA PHE A 269 19.57 2.06 15.01
C PHE A 269 18.45 3.05 15.30
N GLY A 270 18.35 4.10 14.47
CA GLY A 270 17.25 5.07 14.52
C GLY A 270 15.96 4.52 13.91
N PHE A 271 14.85 4.63 14.65
CA PHE A 271 13.51 4.29 14.18
C PHE A 271 12.51 5.41 14.44
N ASP A 272 11.64 5.66 13.47
CA ASP A 272 10.46 6.51 13.61
C ASP A 272 9.22 5.65 13.80
N LEU A 273 8.42 5.98 14.82
CA LEU A 273 7.24 5.24 15.24
C LEU A 273 6.01 6.11 15.12
N ASP A 274 5.01 5.65 14.37
CA ASP A 274 3.65 6.17 14.41
C ASP A 274 2.78 5.25 15.28
N VAL A 275 2.38 5.73 16.46
CA VAL A 275 1.58 4.97 17.44
C VAL A 275 0.15 5.49 17.42
N TYR A 276 -0.75 4.65 16.91
CA TYR A 276 -2.18 4.88 16.94
C TYR A 276 -2.75 4.25 18.22
N GLU A 277 -3.29 5.08 19.12
CA GLU A 277 -3.98 4.67 20.35
C GLU A 277 -5.49 4.77 20.15
N TRP A 278 -6.18 3.63 20.24
CA TRP A 278 -7.64 3.58 20.30
C TRP A 278 -8.09 3.41 21.74
N ARG A 279 -8.95 4.32 22.20
CA ARG A 279 -9.77 4.08 23.38
C ARG A 279 -11.03 3.36 22.95
N ILE A 280 -11.34 2.24 23.59
CA ILE A 280 -12.43 1.38 23.19
C ILE A 280 -13.36 1.11 24.36
N LYS A 281 -14.65 1.01 24.05
CA LYS A 281 -15.70 0.63 24.99
C LYS A 281 -16.44 -0.59 24.47
N ARG A 282 -17.08 -1.32 25.37
CA ARG A 282 -17.89 -2.49 25.03
C ARG A 282 -19.37 -2.18 25.28
N GLU A 283 -20.21 -2.34 24.27
CA GLU A 283 -21.65 -2.07 24.33
C GLU A 283 -22.48 -3.21 23.72
N GLU A 284 -23.73 -3.36 24.15
CA GLU A 284 -24.71 -4.25 23.53
C GLU A 284 -25.52 -3.47 22.47
N ARG A 285 -25.55 -3.98 21.23
CA ARG A 285 -26.30 -3.35 20.12
C ARG A 285 -26.99 -4.33 19.20
N ALA A 286 -28.12 -3.91 18.62
CA ALA A 286 -28.86 -4.68 17.63
C ALA A 286 -28.36 -4.37 16.21
N THR A 287 -27.16 -4.84 15.88
CA THR A 287 -26.51 -4.59 14.58
C THR A 287 -27.07 -5.43 13.43
N ARG A 288 -27.98 -6.37 13.73
CA ARG A 288 -28.60 -7.26 12.74
C ARG A 288 -30.04 -6.85 12.40
N PRO A 289 -30.52 -7.14 11.18
CA PRO A 289 -31.92 -6.87 10.79
C PRO A 289 -32.96 -7.64 11.61
N ASP A 290 -32.60 -8.83 12.10
CA ASP A 290 -33.46 -9.65 12.97
C ASP A 290 -33.57 -9.10 14.40
N GLY A 291 -32.85 -8.02 14.73
CA GLY A 291 -32.85 -7.39 16.04
C GLY A 291 -32.02 -8.13 17.09
N SER A 292 -31.22 -9.13 16.72
CA SER A 292 -30.34 -9.81 17.67
C SER A 292 -29.29 -8.86 18.24
N ILE A 293 -29.13 -8.91 19.56
CA ILE A 293 -28.20 -8.09 20.33
C ILE A 293 -26.85 -8.78 20.37
N GLU A 294 -25.79 -8.04 20.06
CA GLU A 294 -24.40 -8.47 20.19
C GLU A 294 -23.63 -7.52 21.10
N LYS A 295 -22.74 -8.08 21.94
CA LYS A 295 -21.69 -7.30 22.61
C LYS A 295 -20.60 -6.96 21.61
N ILE A 296 -20.52 -5.69 21.22
CA ILE A 296 -19.54 -5.16 20.26
C ILE A 296 -18.55 -4.22 20.96
N TYR A 297 -17.34 -4.14 20.41
CA TYR A 297 -16.41 -3.09 20.78
C TYR A 297 -16.63 -1.88 19.87
N LEU A 298 -16.58 -0.68 20.46
CA LEU A 298 -16.70 0.60 19.77
C LEU A 298 -15.49 1.45 20.14
N VAL A 299 -14.99 2.20 19.17
CA VAL A 299 -13.94 3.20 19.40
C VAL A 299 -14.57 4.45 20.01
N GLU A 300 -14.01 4.98 21.08
CA GLU A 300 -14.43 6.27 21.63
C GLU A 300 -13.57 7.40 21.06
N ARG A 301 -12.27 7.13 20.89
CA ARG A 301 -11.27 8.10 20.46
C ARG A 301 -10.08 7.40 19.81
N VAL A 302 -9.48 8.07 18.84
CA VAL A 302 -8.18 7.70 18.25
C VAL A 302 -7.21 8.85 18.47
N ASP A 303 -6.02 8.55 18.97
CA ASP A 303 -4.91 9.49 19.13
C ASP A 303 -3.67 8.98 18.36
N LEU A 304 -3.00 9.87 17.64
CA LEU A 304 -1.72 9.59 17.00
C LEU A 304 -0.59 10.22 17.82
N ASN A 305 0.39 9.40 18.22
CA ASN A 305 1.63 9.84 18.84
C ASN A 305 2.81 9.40 17.97
N THR A 306 3.70 10.33 17.64
CA THR A 306 4.91 10.03 16.88
C THR A 306 6.12 10.05 17.81
N TYR A 307 7.01 9.07 17.68
CA TYR A 307 8.24 8.96 18.45
C TYR A 307 9.42 8.71 17.50
N SER A 308 10.60 9.22 17.85
CA SER A 308 11.86 8.81 17.24
C SER A 308 12.74 8.21 18.33
N ILE A 309 13.26 7.02 18.12
CA ILE A 309 14.02 6.24 19.11
C ILE A 309 15.32 5.70 18.51
N GLY A 310 16.31 5.46 19.37
CA GLY A 310 17.62 4.96 18.95
C GLY A 310 18.69 6.06 18.85
N VAL A 311 19.86 5.69 18.34
CA VAL A 311 21.02 6.58 18.23
C VAL A 311 21.14 7.07 16.78
N HIS A 312 21.20 8.38 16.59
CA HIS A 312 21.51 9.02 15.30
C HIS A 312 23.03 9.21 15.14
N GLU A 313 23.81 8.13 15.21
CA GLU A 313 25.26 8.22 15.00
C GLU A 313 25.58 8.15 13.50
N GLU A 314 26.59 8.91 13.05
CA GLU A 314 27.11 8.80 11.67
C GLU A 314 27.73 7.40 11.49
N PHE A 315 26.97 6.47 10.90
CA PHE A 315 27.42 5.10 10.69
C PHE A 315 28.51 5.01 9.60
N GLU A 316 29.71 4.55 9.97
CA GLU A 316 30.72 4.09 9.00
C GLU A 316 30.47 2.63 8.59
N TYR A 317 29.38 2.36 7.87
CA TYR A 317 29.10 1.04 7.29
C TYR A 317 29.85 0.85 5.96
N SER A 318 30.64 -0.22 5.85
CA SER A 318 31.27 -0.66 4.59
C SER A 318 30.53 -1.89 4.07
N PRO A 319 29.93 -1.84 2.87
CA PRO A 319 29.08 -2.92 2.37
C PRO A 319 29.92 -4.10 1.90
N GLU A 320 29.40 -5.31 2.11
CA GLU A 320 30.02 -6.56 1.64
C GLU A 320 29.81 -6.79 0.13
N LYS A 321 28.84 -6.10 -0.48
CA LYS A 321 28.49 -6.17 -1.91
C LYS A 321 28.38 -4.77 -2.52
N VAL A 322 28.68 -4.66 -3.81
CA VAL A 322 28.40 -3.44 -4.59
C VAL A 322 26.88 -3.36 -4.77
N ALA A 323 26.24 -2.30 -4.28
CA ALA A 323 24.79 -2.18 -4.39
C ALA A 323 24.32 -2.03 -5.85
N GLU A 324 23.13 -2.55 -6.15
CA GLU A 324 22.58 -2.67 -7.52
C GLU A 324 22.49 -1.34 -8.28
N TYR A 325 22.21 -0.21 -7.61
CA TYR A 325 22.19 1.11 -8.27
C TYR A 325 23.59 1.71 -8.45
N THR A 326 24.67 1.09 -7.95
CA THR A 326 26.03 1.60 -8.17
C THR A 326 26.33 1.64 -9.67
N GLU A 327 25.89 0.65 -10.44
CA GLU A 327 26.01 0.65 -11.91
C GLU A 327 25.19 1.79 -12.55
N ILE A 328 23.98 2.04 -12.01
CA ILE A 328 23.11 3.16 -12.40
C ILE A 328 23.77 4.52 -12.12
N LEU A 329 24.39 4.68 -10.94
CA LEU A 329 25.00 5.93 -10.47
C LEU A 329 26.40 6.18 -11.05
N GLU A 330 27.16 5.13 -11.40
CA GLU A 330 28.58 5.23 -11.73
C GLU A 330 28.96 4.98 -13.20
N GLY A 331 28.17 4.31 -14.04
CA GLY A 331 28.77 3.78 -15.28
C GLY A 331 27.91 3.62 -16.53
N GLY A 332 26.58 3.62 -16.47
CA GLY A 332 25.75 3.21 -17.64
C GLY A 332 24.93 4.29 -18.35
N TYR A 333 24.70 5.45 -17.71
CA TYR A 333 23.58 6.32 -18.04
C TYR A 333 23.92 7.81 -18.12
N ASP A 334 23.25 8.52 -19.03
CA ASP A 334 23.42 9.97 -19.23
C ASP A 334 22.73 10.80 -18.14
N TYR A 335 21.67 10.24 -17.53
CA TYR A 335 20.83 10.82 -16.49
C TYR A 335 20.29 9.74 -15.54
N ILE A 336 19.74 10.17 -14.40
CA ILE A 336 19.01 9.34 -13.44
C ILE A 336 17.59 9.89 -13.31
N ALA A 337 16.60 9.01 -13.32
CA ALA A 337 15.24 9.29 -12.90
C ALA A 337 15.03 8.84 -11.45
N TRP A 338 14.80 9.80 -10.56
CA TRP A 338 14.36 9.59 -9.18
C TRP A 338 12.84 9.55 -9.17
N VAL A 339 12.28 8.37 -9.01
CA VAL A 339 10.83 8.16 -8.90
C VAL A 339 10.47 8.20 -7.44
N TYR A 340 9.55 9.08 -7.08
CA TYR A 340 9.06 9.24 -5.73
C TYR A 340 7.56 9.07 -5.66
N LEU A 341 7.15 8.24 -4.72
CA LEU A 341 5.77 7.95 -4.42
C LEU A 341 5.55 8.15 -2.92
N LYS A 342 4.55 8.95 -2.57
CA LYS A 342 4.08 9.10 -1.20
C LYS A 342 2.56 9.21 -1.15
N PRO A 343 1.87 8.62 -0.18
CA PRO A 343 0.51 9.00 0.17
C PRO A 343 0.44 10.49 0.57
N ARG A 344 -0.74 11.11 0.46
CA ARG A 344 -0.97 12.50 0.91
C ARG A 344 -1.74 12.49 2.23
N GLY A 345 -1.17 13.12 3.25
CA GLY A 345 -1.72 13.12 4.61
C GLY A 345 -1.25 11.92 5.43
N ASP A 346 -1.66 11.86 6.69
CA ASP A 346 -1.44 10.71 7.57
C ASP A 346 -2.42 9.55 7.24
N MET A 347 -2.19 8.40 7.88
CA MET A 347 -3.02 7.20 7.70
C MET A 347 -4.51 7.46 7.97
N GLU A 348 -4.84 8.31 8.94
CA GLU A 348 -6.21 8.66 9.28
C GLU A 348 -6.89 9.44 8.15
N PHE A 349 -6.23 10.47 7.62
CA PHE A 349 -6.68 11.22 6.46
C PHE A 349 -6.88 10.31 5.25
N ILE A 350 -5.93 9.41 5.01
CA ILE A 350 -5.94 8.46 3.90
C ILE A 350 -7.12 7.49 4.03
N ALA A 351 -7.32 6.90 5.21
CA ALA A 351 -8.41 5.99 5.51
C ALA A 351 -9.77 6.64 5.29
N ARG A 352 -9.96 7.88 5.76
CA ARG A 352 -11.18 8.64 5.50
C ARG A 352 -11.43 8.83 4.00
N LYS A 353 -10.42 9.25 3.25
CA LYS A 353 -10.55 9.50 1.80
C LYS A 353 -10.81 8.22 1.01
N PHE A 354 -10.17 7.12 1.41
CA PHE A 354 -10.40 5.81 0.84
C PHE A 354 -11.85 5.36 1.02
N LEU A 355 -12.39 5.47 2.24
CA LEU A 355 -13.78 5.12 2.52
C LEU A 355 -14.79 6.04 1.84
N GLU A 356 -14.53 7.35 1.78
CA GLU A 356 -15.39 8.29 1.04
C GLU A 356 -15.47 7.95 -0.45
N ASN A 357 -14.33 7.59 -1.06
CA ASN A 357 -14.27 7.15 -2.45
C ASN A 357 -14.97 5.80 -2.63
N GLY A 358 -14.65 4.84 -1.77
CA GLY A 358 -15.23 3.50 -1.76
C GLY A 358 -16.75 3.53 -1.62
N GLU A 359 -17.29 4.27 -0.67
CA GLU A 359 -18.74 4.41 -0.48
C GLU A 359 -19.44 5.01 -1.70
N ARG A 360 -18.82 6.00 -2.35
CA ARG A 360 -19.36 6.58 -3.59
C ARG A 360 -19.42 5.54 -4.70
N GLU A 361 -18.35 4.77 -4.86
CA GLU A 361 -18.23 3.78 -5.92
C GLU A 361 -19.15 2.57 -5.69
N LEU A 362 -19.19 2.06 -4.46
CA LEU A 362 -20.09 0.99 -4.07
C LEU A 362 -21.57 1.41 -4.21
N LYS A 363 -21.89 2.71 -4.05
CA LYS A 363 -23.27 3.21 -4.21
C LYS A 363 -23.64 3.26 -5.67
N ARG A 364 -22.68 3.65 -6.52
CA ARG A 364 -22.81 3.69 -7.97
C ARG A 364 -22.99 2.29 -8.57
N ARG A 365 -22.20 1.29 -8.13
CA ARG A 365 -22.23 -0.08 -8.69
C ARG A 365 -23.26 -1.00 -8.05
N TYR A 366 -23.47 -0.91 -6.74
CA TYR A 366 -24.26 -1.88 -5.97
C TYR A 366 -25.37 -1.23 -5.13
N GLY A 367 -25.81 -0.03 -5.50
CA GLY A 367 -26.80 0.74 -4.74
C GLY A 367 -28.13 0.00 -4.52
N ASP A 368 -28.51 -0.87 -5.46
CA ASP A 368 -29.68 -1.74 -5.41
C ASP A 368 -29.50 -2.95 -4.48
N ARG A 369 -28.27 -3.40 -4.22
CA ARG A 369 -27.96 -4.54 -3.35
C ARG A 369 -27.81 -4.16 -1.87
N ARG A 370 -27.54 -2.89 -1.57
CA ARG A 370 -27.37 -2.38 -0.21
C ARG A 370 -28.65 -2.53 0.62
N VAL A 371 -28.51 -3.08 1.82
CA VAL A 371 -29.58 -3.16 2.82
C VAL A 371 -29.13 -2.39 4.07
N LYS A 372 -29.89 -1.37 4.45
CA LYS A 372 -29.55 -0.56 5.63
C LYS A 372 -29.72 -1.38 6.92
N LEU A 373 -28.77 -1.27 7.83
CA LEU A 373 -28.82 -1.93 9.14
C LEU A 373 -29.86 -1.27 10.07
N LYS A 374 -30.33 -2.03 11.07
CA LYS A 374 -31.35 -1.59 12.02
C LYS A 374 -30.87 -0.45 12.92
N GLU A 375 -29.70 -0.63 13.54
CA GLU A 375 -28.99 0.39 14.31
C GLU A 375 -27.64 0.68 13.65
N PRO A 376 -27.58 1.64 12.70
CA PRO A 376 -26.33 2.03 12.05
C PRO A 376 -25.32 2.58 13.07
N VAL A 377 -24.04 2.23 12.89
CA VAL A 377 -22.94 2.86 13.63
C VAL A 377 -22.36 3.96 12.73
N ARG A 378 -22.48 5.23 13.16
CA ARG A 378 -22.21 6.42 12.35
C ARG A 378 -21.24 7.43 13.01
N GLU A 379 -20.80 7.18 14.24
CA GLU A 379 -20.09 8.17 15.07
C GLU A 379 -18.66 7.75 15.43
N PRO A 380 -17.69 8.70 15.46
CA PRO A 380 -17.64 9.96 14.71
C PRO A 380 -17.11 9.77 13.28
N ALA A 381 -17.56 10.66 12.39
CA ALA A 381 -17.01 10.85 11.05
C ALA A 381 -15.65 11.60 11.03
N GLU A 382 -15.25 12.16 12.18
CA GLU A 382 -13.96 12.80 12.39
C GLU A 382 -13.03 11.79 13.09
N ASN A 383 -11.85 11.59 12.50
CA ASN A 383 -10.80 10.69 12.97
C ASN A 383 -11.08 9.18 12.85
N PHE A 384 -11.50 8.76 11.65
CA PHE A 384 -11.68 7.34 11.31
C PHE A 384 -10.34 6.66 11.01
N LEU A 385 -9.97 5.67 11.81
CA LEU A 385 -8.97 4.66 11.44
C LEU A 385 -9.28 3.35 12.15
N SER A 386 -9.40 2.23 11.42
CA SER A 386 -9.40 0.90 12.02
C SER A 386 -8.05 0.21 11.85
N PRO A 387 -7.60 -0.64 12.79
CA PRO A 387 -6.35 -1.38 12.62
C PRO A 387 -6.35 -2.22 11.34
N GLU A 388 -7.43 -2.98 11.08
CA GLU A 388 -7.54 -3.78 9.85
C GLU A 388 -7.51 -2.93 8.58
N LEU A 389 -8.16 -1.76 8.60
CA LEU A 389 -8.16 -0.85 7.44
C LEU A 389 -6.77 -0.24 7.22
N ALA A 390 -6.08 0.16 8.29
CA ALA A 390 -4.72 0.69 8.21
C ALA A 390 -3.78 -0.33 7.55
N LEU A 391 -3.86 -1.59 7.96
CA LEU A 391 -3.08 -2.69 7.39
C LEU A 391 -3.48 -2.97 5.94
N SER A 392 -4.78 -2.98 5.64
CA SER A 392 -5.27 -3.19 4.26
C SER A 392 -4.85 -2.05 3.32
N ILE A 393 -4.79 -0.81 3.83
CA ILE A 393 -4.24 0.36 3.12
C ILE A 393 -2.74 0.21 2.89
N ALA A 394 -1.99 -0.18 3.92
CA ALA A 394 -0.55 -0.40 3.80
C ALA A 394 -0.23 -1.50 2.79
N GLU A 395 -0.85 -2.67 2.90
CA GLU A 395 -0.67 -3.80 1.98
C GLU A 395 -1.09 -3.44 0.55
N GLY A 396 -2.25 -2.80 0.38
CA GLY A 396 -2.72 -2.39 -0.93
C GLY A 396 -1.85 -1.31 -1.58
N TYR A 397 -1.25 -0.42 -0.79
CA TYR A 397 -0.24 0.51 -1.28
C TYR A 397 1.06 -0.19 -1.67
N ASP A 398 1.52 -1.16 -0.87
CA ASP A 398 2.69 -1.97 -1.21
C ASP A 398 2.50 -2.77 -2.51
N ASN A 399 1.30 -3.29 -2.75
CA ASN A 399 0.93 -3.92 -4.01
C ASN A 399 1.05 -2.94 -5.20
N PHE A 400 0.60 -1.69 -5.03
CA PHE A 400 0.78 -0.63 -6.03
C PHE A 400 2.26 -0.34 -6.29
N LEU A 401 3.08 -0.25 -5.25
CA LEU A 401 4.53 0.00 -5.36
C LEU A 401 5.24 -1.16 -6.08
N THR A 402 4.88 -2.41 -5.76
CA THR A 402 5.40 -3.61 -6.42
C THR A 402 5.04 -3.63 -7.91
N ASP A 403 3.82 -3.22 -8.25
CA ASP A 403 3.38 -3.09 -9.65
C ASP A 403 4.14 -1.98 -10.40
N CYS A 404 4.51 -0.91 -9.71
CA CYS A 404 5.33 0.16 -10.26
C CYS A 404 6.75 -0.31 -10.55
N GLU A 405 7.38 -1.04 -9.62
CA GLU A 405 8.69 -1.66 -9.80
C GLU A 405 8.68 -2.65 -10.97
N LYS A 406 7.67 -3.53 -11.03
CA LYS A 406 7.48 -4.46 -12.14
C LYS A 406 7.30 -3.73 -13.48
N ALA A 407 6.51 -2.66 -13.51
CA ALA A 407 6.30 -1.88 -14.72
C ALA A 407 7.60 -1.22 -15.23
N LEU A 408 8.46 -0.73 -14.33
CA LEU A 408 9.78 -0.20 -14.69
C LEU A 408 10.64 -1.28 -15.35
N SER A 409 10.73 -2.45 -14.74
CA SER A 409 11.49 -3.60 -15.26
C SER A 409 10.96 -4.08 -16.61
N GLU A 410 9.64 -4.30 -16.75
CA GLU A 410 9.00 -4.71 -18.00
C GLU A 410 9.16 -3.68 -19.13
N ALA A 411 9.25 -2.39 -18.78
CA ALA A 411 9.51 -1.31 -19.75
C ALA A 411 10.98 -1.22 -20.19
N GLY A 412 11.85 -2.08 -19.65
CA GLY A 412 13.28 -2.17 -19.97
C GLY A 412 14.13 -1.16 -19.22
N PHE A 413 13.62 -0.59 -18.13
CA PHE A 413 14.39 0.31 -17.29
C PHE A 413 15.11 -0.49 -16.20
N GLU A 414 16.41 -0.25 -16.06
CA GLU A 414 17.14 -0.68 -14.88
C GLU A 414 16.71 0.24 -13.73
N ALA A 415 16.09 -0.37 -12.72
CA ALA A 415 15.54 0.34 -11.57
C ALA A 415 15.92 -0.40 -10.30
N ALA A 416 16.27 0.36 -9.27
CA ALA A 416 16.54 -0.15 -7.93
C ALA A 416 15.65 0.56 -6.92
N THR A 417 15.24 -0.18 -5.89
CA THR A 417 14.44 0.36 -4.79
C THR A 417 15.35 0.93 -3.71
N ALA A 418 15.36 2.25 -3.53
CA ALA A 418 16.14 2.90 -2.47
C ALA A 418 15.47 2.69 -1.10
N PHE A 419 14.18 3.00 -1.02
CA PHE A 419 13.32 2.76 0.14
C PHE A 419 11.88 2.58 -0.32
N LYS A 420 11.16 1.70 0.36
CA LYS A 420 9.78 1.27 0.08
C LYS A 420 8.98 1.27 1.38
N SER A 421 8.80 2.46 1.96
CA SER A 421 8.03 2.68 3.17
C SER A 421 6.69 3.33 2.84
N PHE A 422 5.68 3.15 3.70
CA PHE A 422 4.34 3.71 3.51
C PHE A 422 4.37 5.23 3.36
N ASN A 423 5.10 5.95 4.23
CA ASN A 423 5.18 7.42 4.16
C ASN A 423 5.98 7.90 2.95
N ARG A 424 6.90 7.07 2.46
CA ARG A 424 7.91 7.50 1.51
C ARG A 424 8.49 6.32 0.73
N THR A 425 8.38 6.37 -0.60
CA THR A 425 9.03 5.40 -1.49
C THR A 425 9.85 6.10 -2.56
N VAL A 426 11.08 5.63 -2.79
CA VAL A 426 11.96 6.07 -3.89
C VAL A 426 12.48 4.89 -4.69
N PHE A 427 12.27 4.95 -6.00
CA PHE A 427 12.98 4.13 -6.98
C PHE A 427 14.01 4.99 -7.72
N ILE A 428 15.16 4.40 -8.02
CA ILE A 428 16.24 5.01 -8.79
C ILE A 428 16.30 4.27 -10.11
N SER A 429 16.17 4.98 -11.23
CA SER A 429 16.24 4.37 -12.55
C SER A 429 17.22 5.06 -13.48
N GLY A 430 18.03 4.26 -14.18
CA GLY A 430 18.95 4.74 -15.20
C GLY A 430 18.21 5.15 -16.46
N VAL A 431 18.48 6.35 -16.97
CA VAL A 431 17.85 6.88 -18.19
C VAL A 431 18.90 7.36 -19.20
N LYS A 432 18.71 6.99 -20.48
CA LYS A 432 19.67 7.27 -21.57
C LYS A 432 19.31 8.53 -22.33
N VAL A 433 18.02 8.87 -22.41
CA VAL A 433 17.56 10.04 -23.14
C VAL A 433 16.45 10.78 -22.39
N LEU A 434 16.34 12.10 -22.59
CA LEU A 434 15.32 12.96 -21.96
C LEU A 434 13.86 12.43 -22.01
N PRO A 435 13.41 11.74 -23.08
CA PRO A 435 12.07 11.15 -23.12
C PRO A 435 11.83 10.00 -22.14
N ASP A 436 12.88 9.38 -21.60
CA ASP A 436 12.75 8.22 -20.74
C ASP A 436 12.07 8.59 -19.41
N ALA A 437 12.44 9.73 -18.81
CA ALA A 437 11.78 10.23 -17.59
C ALA A 437 10.28 10.53 -17.83
N TYR A 438 9.91 11.01 -19.01
CA TYR A 438 8.51 11.17 -19.40
C TYR A 438 7.78 9.83 -19.52
N LYS A 439 8.42 8.83 -20.13
CA LYS A 439 7.88 7.47 -20.28
C LYS A 439 7.65 6.85 -18.90
N ILE A 440 8.62 6.97 -17.99
CA ILE A 440 8.52 6.55 -16.59
C ILE A 440 7.33 7.23 -15.91
N TYR A 441 7.28 8.57 -15.91
CA TYR A 441 6.18 9.32 -15.29
C TYR A 441 4.82 8.88 -15.85
N SER A 442 4.71 8.81 -17.19
CA SER A 442 3.45 8.50 -17.87
C SER A 442 2.91 7.12 -17.54
N MET A 443 3.79 6.13 -17.51
CA MET A 443 3.46 4.75 -17.17
C MET A 443 3.02 4.63 -15.70
N LEU A 444 3.76 5.25 -14.78
CA LEU A 444 3.44 5.20 -13.36
C LEU A 444 2.19 6.00 -13.02
N ALA A 445 1.92 7.11 -13.71
CA ALA A 445 0.68 7.87 -13.58
C ALA A 445 -0.54 7.05 -14.01
N GLU A 446 -0.41 6.20 -15.04
CA GLU A 446 -1.48 5.28 -15.44
C GLU A 446 -1.76 4.22 -14.39
N LYS A 447 -0.73 3.66 -13.75
CA LYS A 447 -0.90 2.75 -12.61
C LYS A 447 -1.56 3.47 -11.43
N LYS A 448 -1.08 4.67 -11.10
CA LYS A 448 -1.61 5.50 -10.02
C LYS A 448 -3.09 5.83 -10.20
N ALA A 449 -3.60 5.89 -11.43
CA ALA A 449 -5.03 6.11 -11.69
C ALA A 449 -5.95 5.02 -11.10
N TYR A 450 -5.41 3.83 -10.81
CA TYR A 450 -6.11 2.72 -10.14
C TYR A 450 -5.87 2.68 -8.62
N LEU A 451 -5.14 3.63 -8.06
CA LEU A 451 -4.90 3.74 -6.62
C LEU A 451 -6.00 4.63 -5.99
N HIS A 452 -6.81 4.05 -5.11
CA HIS A 452 -7.98 4.69 -4.52
C HIS A 452 -7.68 5.57 -3.30
N ILE A 453 -6.40 5.72 -2.96
CA ILE A 453 -5.92 6.63 -1.91
C ILE A 453 -5.24 7.87 -2.49
N PRO A 454 -5.35 9.03 -1.82
CA PRO A 454 -4.60 10.22 -2.19
C PRO A 454 -3.09 9.96 -2.14
N SER A 455 -2.39 10.22 -3.24
CA SER A 455 -0.94 10.02 -3.35
C SER A 455 -0.30 11.04 -4.30
N THR A 456 1.02 11.15 -4.24
CA THR A 456 1.85 12.02 -5.05
C THR A 456 2.86 11.19 -5.82
N LEU A 457 2.96 11.39 -7.13
CA LEU A 457 4.01 10.85 -7.99
C LEU A 457 4.91 11.98 -8.46
N ILE A 458 6.18 11.91 -8.10
CA ILE A 458 7.21 12.82 -8.61
C ILE A 458 8.23 11.98 -9.37
N VAL A 459 8.62 12.42 -10.56
CA VAL A 459 9.77 11.86 -11.27
C VAL A 459 10.75 13.00 -11.49
N ALA A 460 11.92 12.94 -10.88
CA ALA A 460 12.96 13.94 -11.04
C ALA A 460 14.13 13.39 -11.86
N GLU A 461 14.38 13.96 -13.03
CA GLU A 461 15.54 13.63 -13.85
C GLU A 461 16.72 14.53 -13.51
N THR A 462 17.87 13.93 -13.22
CA THR A 462 19.09 14.64 -12.84
C THR A 462 20.33 14.03 -13.49
N LYS A 463 21.47 14.71 -13.38
CA LYS A 463 22.76 14.10 -13.70
C LYS A 463 23.19 13.10 -12.63
N PRO A 464 23.96 12.04 -12.97
CA PRO A 464 24.34 11.01 -12.01
C PRO A 464 25.03 11.51 -10.74
N LYS A 465 25.78 12.61 -10.85
CA LYS A 465 26.51 13.24 -9.74
C LYS A 465 25.69 14.24 -8.91
N TYR A 466 24.39 14.38 -9.19
CA TYR A 466 23.55 15.32 -8.45
C TYR A 466 23.36 14.85 -6.99
N PRO A 467 23.54 15.70 -5.97
CA PRO A 467 23.49 15.26 -4.58
C PRO A 467 22.13 14.70 -4.17
N PHE A 468 22.12 13.53 -3.52
CA PHE A 468 20.89 12.86 -3.12
C PHE A 468 20.08 13.65 -2.09
N TRP A 469 20.73 14.30 -1.12
CA TRP A 469 20.03 15.12 -0.13
C TRP A 469 19.26 16.29 -0.79
N HIS A 470 19.81 16.92 -1.84
CA HIS A 470 19.07 17.90 -2.64
C HIS A 470 17.87 17.28 -3.37
N ILE A 471 17.94 16.00 -3.78
CA ILE A 471 16.80 15.28 -4.33
C ILE A 471 15.73 15.09 -3.27
N LEU A 472 16.12 14.69 -2.06
CA LEU A 472 15.19 14.52 -0.94
C LEU A 472 14.50 15.84 -0.57
N GLU A 473 15.23 16.96 -0.52
CA GLU A 473 14.69 18.30 -0.29
C GLU A 473 13.75 18.74 -1.42
N LEU A 474 14.18 18.58 -2.67
CA LEU A 474 13.39 18.89 -3.86
C LEU A 474 12.05 18.18 -3.82
N ILE A 475 12.09 16.88 -3.58
CA ILE A 475 10.92 16.02 -3.58
C ILE A 475 10.05 16.28 -2.34
N GLY A 476 10.65 16.62 -1.20
CA GLY A 476 9.94 17.03 0.01
C GLY A 476 9.17 18.33 -0.18
N SER A 477 9.72 19.28 -0.95
CA SER A 477 9.11 20.58 -1.22
C SER A 477 7.91 20.53 -2.18
N VAL A 478 7.71 19.41 -2.88
CA VAL A 478 6.64 19.25 -3.87
C VAL A 478 5.53 18.32 -3.35
N ASN A 479 4.30 18.83 -3.33
CA ASN A 479 3.11 18.09 -2.87
C ASN A 479 2.09 17.79 -3.99
N THR A 480 2.53 17.94 -5.24
CA THR A 480 1.71 17.74 -6.44
C THR A 480 2.41 16.78 -7.39
N ASP A 481 1.63 16.06 -8.20
CA ASP A 481 2.22 15.19 -9.21
C ASP A 481 3.04 16.01 -10.19
N SER A 482 4.29 15.60 -10.42
CA SER A 482 5.25 16.44 -11.15
C SER A 482 6.35 15.64 -11.84
N LEU A 483 6.69 16.05 -13.06
CA LEU A 483 7.91 15.66 -13.74
C LEU A 483 8.89 16.82 -13.64
N ILE A 484 10.01 16.59 -12.95
CA ILE A 484 11.02 17.60 -12.65
C ILE A 484 12.29 17.28 -13.43
N PHE A 485 12.92 18.33 -13.92
CA PHE A 485 14.17 18.23 -14.64
C PHE A 485 15.18 19.18 -14.03
N VAL A 486 16.32 18.63 -13.60
CA VAL A 486 17.42 19.41 -13.03
C VAL A 486 18.58 19.44 -14.02
N VAL A 487 18.83 20.62 -14.59
CA VAL A 487 19.88 20.85 -15.59
C VAL A 487 20.78 21.98 -15.12
N GLY A 488 21.94 21.62 -14.55
CA GLY A 488 22.81 22.57 -13.87
C GLY A 488 22.09 23.15 -12.65
N GLU A 489 22.03 24.48 -12.56
CA GLU A 489 21.30 25.21 -11.50
C GLU A 489 19.82 25.46 -11.84
N LYS A 490 19.38 25.12 -13.06
CA LYS A 490 18.00 25.38 -13.50
C LYS A 490 17.12 24.16 -13.28
N MET A 491 15.95 24.42 -12.69
CA MET A 491 14.90 23.44 -12.47
C MET A 491 13.71 23.76 -13.38
N VAL A 492 13.21 22.75 -14.09
CA VAL A 492 11.97 22.84 -14.86
C VAL A 492 10.98 21.83 -14.29
N LYS A 493 9.84 22.31 -13.83
CA LYS A 493 8.76 21.49 -13.26
C LYS A 493 7.57 21.47 -14.21
N LEU A 494 7.12 20.28 -14.59
CA LEU A 494 5.88 20.06 -15.34
C LEU A 494 4.86 19.39 -14.42
N THR A 495 3.67 19.96 -14.32
CA THR A 495 2.55 19.38 -13.57
C THR A 495 1.84 18.29 -14.37
N ASP A 496 0.99 17.48 -13.72
CA ASP A 496 0.18 16.48 -14.44
C ASP A 496 -0.68 17.11 -15.55
N ASP A 497 -1.21 18.31 -15.33
CA ASP A 497 -1.96 19.00 -16.37
C ASP A 497 -1.07 19.42 -17.54
N ASP A 498 0.16 19.86 -17.31
CA ASP A 498 1.10 20.19 -18.40
C ASP A 498 1.43 18.93 -19.22
N ILE A 499 1.57 17.79 -18.55
CA ILE A 499 1.83 16.48 -19.16
C ILE A 499 0.62 16.01 -19.98
N ARG A 500 -0.62 16.26 -19.51
CA ARG A 500 -1.85 16.02 -20.28
C ARG A 500 -1.87 16.84 -21.57
N LEU A 501 -1.45 18.11 -21.52
CA LEU A 501 -1.34 18.94 -22.72
C LEU A 501 -0.38 18.34 -23.76
N LEU A 502 0.75 17.77 -23.31
CA LEU A 502 1.67 17.07 -24.22
C LEU A 502 1.01 15.87 -24.88
N ARG A 503 0.26 15.05 -24.11
CA ARG A 503 -0.46 13.88 -24.64
C ARG A 503 -1.47 14.24 -25.73
N GLU A 504 -2.15 15.39 -25.61
CA GLU A 504 -3.09 15.88 -26.63
C GLU A 504 -2.42 16.16 -27.98
N VAL A 505 -1.13 16.52 -27.99
CA VAL A 505 -0.39 16.89 -29.20
C VAL A 505 0.23 15.68 -29.90
N VAL A 506 0.61 14.64 -29.15
CA VAL A 506 1.31 13.44 -29.65
C VAL A 506 0.69 12.82 -30.92
N PRO A 507 -0.65 12.61 -31.03
CA PRO A 507 -1.24 11.98 -32.21
C PRO A 507 -0.98 12.74 -33.52
N GLU A 508 -0.93 14.07 -33.45
CA GLU A 508 -0.78 14.94 -34.62
C GLU A 508 0.68 15.05 -35.10
N LEU A 509 1.65 14.66 -34.26
CA LEU A 509 3.08 14.78 -34.58
C LEU A 509 3.62 13.60 -35.42
N ARG A 510 2.85 12.51 -35.56
CA ARG A 510 3.31 11.27 -36.23
C ARG A 510 3.73 11.48 -37.69
N SER A 511 3.16 12.48 -38.36
CA SER A 511 3.45 12.85 -39.75
C SER A 511 4.46 13.99 -39.89
N VAL A 512 4.87 14.62 -38.78
CA VAL A 512 5.88 15.67 -38.74
C VAL A 512 7.26 15.05 -38.82
N SER A 513 8.15 15.59 -39.65
CA SER A 513 9.53 15.12 -39.75
C SER A 513 10.37 15.59 -38.57
N ARG A 514 11.26 14.72 -38.08
CA ARG A 514 12.09 15.02 -36.91
C ARG A 514 13.03 16.20 -37.11
N SER A 515 13.57 16.39 -38.32
CA SER A 515 14.41 17.56 -38.64
C SER A 515 13.63 18.87 -38.47
N GLN A 516 12.44 18.95 -39.07
CA GLN A 516 11.59 20.15 -39.02
C GLN A 516 11.12 20.46 -37.61
N PHE A 517 10.85 19.42 -36.82
CA PHE A 517 10.52 19.59 -35.41
C PHE A 517 11.74 20.00 -34.56
N GLY A 518 12.93 19.49 -34.88
CA GLY A 518 14.20 19.92 -34.27
C GLY A 518 14.49 21.41 -34.43
N GLU A 519 14.12 21.98 -35.58
CA GLU A 519 14.18 23.43 -35.81
C GLU A 519 13.25 24.20 -34.86
N LEU A 520 12.02 23.72 -34.65
CA LEU A 520 11.08 24.34 -33.68
C LEU A 520 11.63 24.31 -32.25
N ILE A 521 12.22 23.19 -31.85
CA ILE A 521 12.86 23.06 -30.53
C ILE A 521 13.99 24.09 -30.38
N THR A 522 14.79 24.28 -31.42
CA THR A 522 15.88 25.27 -31.41
C THR A 522 15.35 26.69 -31.30
N SER A 523 14.31 27.02 -32.09
CA SER A 523 13.66 28.34 -32.08
C SER A 523 13.01 28.65 -30.73
N SER A 524 12.45 27.67 -30.03
CA SER A 524 11.78 27.88 -28.74
C SER A 524 12.68 28.45 -27.63
N ARG A 525 14.01 28.31 -27.75
CA ARG A 525 14.97 28.90 -26.81
C ARG A 525 15.22 30.38 -27.04
N ARG A 526 14.96 30.88 -28.25
CA ARG A 526 15.44 32.19 -28.72
C ARG A 526 14.28 33.13 -29.09
N ALA A 527 13.20 32.59 -29.64
CA ALA A 527 12.07 33.35 -30.13
C ALA A 527 11.13 33.80 -28.99
N GLY A 528 10.45 34.93 -29.20
CA GLY A 528 9.28 35.31 -28.41
C GLY A 528 8.09 34.35 -28.63
N LEU A 529 7.05 34.42 -27.78
CA LEU A 529 5.88 33.52 -27.90
C LEU A 529 5.17 33.63 -29.26
N GLU A 530 4.80 34.84 -29.65
CA GLU A 530 4.12 35.08 -30.92
C GLU A 530 5.04 34.82 -32.12
N GLU A 531 6.34 35.09 -31.99
CA GLU A 531 7.34 34.73 -33.00
C GLU A 531 7.44 33.21 -33.17
N LEU A 532 7.44 32.44 -32.08
CA LEU A 532 7.44 30.98 -32.13
C LEU A 532 6.17 30.45 -32.81
N LYS A 533 5.00 31.03 -32.52
CA LYS A 533 3.73 30.67 -33.17
C LYS A 533 3.75 30.99 -34.67
N LEU A 534 4.24 32.18 -35.05
CA LEU A 534 4.43 32.54 -36.46
C LEU A 534 5.40 31.61 -37.19
N ILE A 535 6.48 31.16 -36.53
CA ILE A 535 7.40 30.15 -37.11
C ILE A 535 6.67 28.82 -37.33
N ILE A 536 5.85 28.38 -36.37
CA ILE A 536 5.06 27.14 -36.48
C ILE A 536 4.06 27.25 -37.65
N GLU A 537 3.30 28.34 -37.72
CA GLU A 537 2.32 28.61 -38.77
C GLU A 537 2.98 28.76 -40.14
N GLY A 538 4.12 29.45 -40.23
CA GLY A 538 4.91 29.59 -41.44
C GLY A 538 5.41 28.24 -41.96
N LYS A 539 5.89 27.36 -41.07
CA LYS A 539 6.24 25.98 -41.44
C LYS A 539 5.02 25.17 -41.92
N SER A 540 3.82 25.48 -41.44
CA SER A 540 2.60 24.87 -41.96
C SER A 540 2.24 25.39 -43.35
N ALA A 541 2.39 26.69 -43.60
CA ALA A 541 2.15 27.30 -44.89
C ALA A 541 3.12 26.75 -45.97
N ASP A 542 4.37 26.49 -45.58
CA ASP A 542 5.40 25.83 -46.41
C ASP A 542 5.15 24.33 -46.64
N GLY A 543 4.10 23.74 -46.06
CA GLY A 543 3.83 22.30 -46.14
C GLY A 543 4.82 21.42 -45.36
N LYS A 544 5.70 22.00 -44.54
CA LYS A 544 6.72 21.27 -43.75
C LYS A 544 6.13 20.63 -42.50
N ILE A 545 5.04 21.18 -41.98
CA ILE A 545 4.28 20.66 -40.84
C ILE A 545 2.80 20.61 -41.24
N PRO A 546 2.04 19.55 -40.91
CA PRO A 546 0.61 19.50 -41.18
C PRO A 546 -0.15 20.58 -40.40
N TYR A 547 -1.19 21.15 -41.02
CA TYR A 547 -2.02 22.20 -40.41
C TYR A 547 -2.58 21.84 -39.02
N ARG A 548 -3.05 20.59 -38.84
CA ARG A 548 -3.56 20.13 -37.54
C ARG A 548 -2.48 20.12 -36.45
N ALA A 549 -1.28 19.66 -36.79
CA ALA A 549 -0.14 19.65 -35.89
C ALA A 549 0.30 21.08 -35.54
N SER A 550 0.35 21.97 -36.53
CA SER A 550 0.61 23.40 -36.34
C SER A 550 -0.38 24.03 -35.36
N LYS A 551 -1.69 23.83 -35.59
CA LYS A 551 -2.74 24.36 -34.72
C LYS A 551 -2.60 23.84 -33.29
N LYS A 552 -2.37 22.54 -33.11
CA LYS A 552 -2.18 21.93 -31.78
C LYS A 552 -0.92 22.41 -31.06
N LEU A 553 0.16 22.66 -31.79
CA LEU A 553 1.39 23.23 -31.22
C LEU A 553 1.17 24.69 -30.79
N CYS A 554 0.48 25.52 -31.57
CA CYS A 554 0.11 26.87 -31.14
C CYS A 554 -0.83 26.84 -29.91
N GLU A 555 -1.83 25.96 -29.90
CA GLU A 555 -2.69 25.75 -28.73
C GLU A 555 -1.89 25.34 -27.48
N LEU A 556 -0.90 24.46 -27.63
CA LEU A 556 0.00 24.07 -26.53
C LEU A 556 0.79 25.28 -26.00
N VAL A 557 1.38 26.09 -26.89
CA VAL A 557 2.12 27.31 -26.51
C VAL A 557 1.21 28.27 -25.74
N ASP A 558 0.00 28.52 -26.23
CA ASP A 558 -0.97 29.40 -25.58
C ASP A 558 -1.36 28.87 -24.20
N LYS A 559 -1.68 27.58 -24.08
CA LYS A 559 -2.06 26.96 -22.80
C LYS A 559 -0.90 26.99 -21.78
N LEU A 560 0.34 26.76 -22.20
CA LEU A 560 1.51 26.84 -21.32
C LEU A 560 1.81 28.29 -20.90
N SER A 561 1.66 29.26 -21.80
CA SER A 561 1.89 30.69 -21.50
C SER A 561 0.90 31.29 -20.49
N LYS A 562 -0.28 30.69 -20.35
CA LYS A 562 -1.25 31.07 -19.31
C LYS A 562 -0.82 30.62 -17.91
N ARG A 563 0.06 29.63 -17.81
CA ARG A 563 0.46 28.97 -16.56
C ARG A 563 1.84 29.38 -16.09
N HIS A 564 2.77 29.52 -17.03
CA HIS A 564 4.17 29.84 -16.77
C HIS A 564 4.51 31.23 -17.33
N LYS A 565 5.43 31.96 -16.71
CA LYS A 565 5.80 33.33 -17.15
C LYS A 565 7.32 33.51 -17.28
N GLY A 566 7.73 34.51 -18.06
CA GLY A 566 9.14 34.91 -18.17
C GLY A 566 10.09 33.79 -18.63
N ASP A 567 11.24 33.67 -17.97
CA ASP A 567 12.27 32.68 -18.32
C ASP A 567 11.88 31.23 -17.96
N GLU A 568 10.97 31.05 -17.00
CA GLU A 568 10.38 29.75 -16.68
C GLU A 568 9.59 29.21 -17.88
N LEU A 569 8.74 30.05 -18.48
CA LEU A 569 7.95 29.67 -19.66
C LEU A 569 8.82 29.21 -20.83
N ARG A 570 9.93 29.92 -21.11
CA ARG A 570 10.88 29.52 -22.17
C ARG A 570 11.49 28.15 -21.89
N SER A 571 11.87 27.91 -20.64
CA SER A 571 12.48 26.65 -20.20
C SER A 571 11.47 25.50 -20.28
N VAL A 572 10.23 25.74 -19.87
CA VAL A 572 9.10 24.80 -19.98
C VAL A 572 8.80 24.49 -21.44
N LEU A 573 8.63 25.50 -22.30
CA LEU A 573 8.35 25.31 -23.73
C LEU A 573 9.43 24.48 -24.42
N TRP A 574 10.69 24.82 -24.19
CA TRP A 574 11.80 24.06 -24.75
C TRP A 574 11.77 22.59 -24.30
N ARG A 575 11.51 22.35 -23.01
CA ARG A 575 11.48 20.99 -22.44
C ARG A 575 10.30 20.18 -22.97
N CYS A 576 9.11 20.78 -23.01
CA CYS A 576 7.89 20.24 -23.59
C CYS A 576 8.10 19.82 -25.06
N LEU A 577 8.68 20.72 -25.89
CA LEU A 577 8.98 20.38 -27.28
C LEU A 577 10.04 19.28 -27.39
N LYS A 578 11.09 19.29 -26.55
CA LYS A 578 12.07 18.20 -26.53
C LYS A 578 11.45 16.83 -26.20
N MET A 579 10.48 16.80 -25.27
CA MET A 579 9.77 15.57 -24.93
C MET A 579 8.86 15.06 -26.06
N LEU A 580 8.37 15.96 -26.93
CA LEU A 580 7.54 15.62 -28.08
C LEU A 580 8.35 15.12 -29.28
N GLU A 581 9.65 15.41 -29.35
CA GLU A 581 10.56 15.04 -30.46
C GLU A 581 10.49 13.55 -30.85
N PRO A 582 10.45 12.57 -29.92
CA PRO A 582 10.42 11.15 -30.27
C PRO A 582 9.15 10.71 -30.99
N PHE A 583 8.04 11.43 -30.80
CA PHE A 583 6.73 11.12 -31.40
C PHE A 583 6.64 11.58 -32.86
N THR A 584 7.67 12.26 -33.36
CA THR A 584 7.81 12.65 -34.77
C THR A 584 8.39 11.53 -35.63
N ARG A 585 8.11 11.58 -36.94
CA ARG A 585 8.60 10.63 -37.94
C ARG A 585 10.13 10.71 -38.04
N ARG A 586 10.82 9.60 -37.72
CA ARG A 586 12.24 9.43 -38.05
C ARG A 586 12.41 9.44 -39.56
N GLU A 587 13.30 10.29 -40.04
CA GLU A 587 13.79 10.20 -41.41
C GLU A 587 14.65 8.94 -41.52
N ARG A 588 14.41 8.10 -42.55
CA ARG A 588 15.33 7.00 -42.86
C ARG A 588 16.66 7.62 -43.27
N ARG A 589 17.74 7.31 -42.56
CA ARG A 589 19.10 7.60 -43.04
C ARG A 589 19.24 6.92 -44.40
N ARG A 590 19.44 7.72 -45.46
CA ARG A 590 19.89 7.22 -46.76
C ARG A 590 21.40 7.03 -46.71
#